data_AF-A0A521E716-F1
#
_entry.id   AF-A0A521E716-F1
#
_cell.length_a   1.000
_cell.length_b   1.000
_cell.length_c   1.000
_cell.angle_alpha   90.00
_cell.angle_beta   90.00
_cell.angle_gamma   90.00
#
_symmetry.space_group_name_H-M   'P 1'
#
loop_
_entity.id
_entity.type
_entity.pdbx_description
1 polymer ?
#
loop_
_entity_poly.entity_id
_entity_poly.type
_entity_poly.pdbx_seq_one_letter_code
_entity_poly.pdbx_strand_id
1 'polypeptide(L)'
;MMNYLEVLDQVRAHVASLFHAKKDDKLIYHNLLHTEQVVKSVVKIANHYQLSDHDFFVVNAAAWFHDIGYLTSFEHHEARGAESARQFLNVRGAEPEVTEMVVNCILATKMPQHPVGLLEQIICDADLFHLGGDNFKDRNKLMRREAEACWGKDIDKNDWRLKTISLFESHHYHTEYCQDLLSAKKQLNLQELKDKSVKEAEKEDKKAVKQHEKEDKQHQKEEKQLEKEKKHRSKEDDNDNSELQVYGSAENLNDAKEIMKKEDKEVKKKKSDRPDKGIETMFRITSGNNQRLSDMADNKAHIMISTNSIILSVILSILLRKLEDNPHLIIPTLILLIICVVTMVFSILATRPSVPEGTFTAEDIQQKKVNLLFFGNFYRMDLPEYVAGMEKMMEDREFLYGTLIKDVYSQGVVLGRKYRLLRIAYNVFMFGIIGSVLAFVIAAAWVAL
;
A
#
# COMPACT_ATOMS: atom_id res chain seq x y z
N MET A 1 40.95 0.41 -7.41
CA MET A 1 39.53 0.12 -7.10
C MET A 1 38.93 1.40 -6.55
N MET A 2 37.83 1.88 -7.15
CA MET A 2 37.19 3.14 -6.74
C MET A 2 36.64 3.01 -5.31
N ASN A 3 36.86 4.02 -4.47
CA ASN A 3 36.25 4.08 -3.14
C ASN A 3 34.83 4.65 -3.26
N TYR A 4 33.84 3.76 -3.36
CA TYR A 4 32.45 4.17 -3.59
C TYR A 4 31.88 5.09 -2.52
N LEU A 5 32.26 4.91 -1.25
CA LEU A 5 31.78 5.77 -0.16
C LEU A 5 32.28 7.21 -0.32
N GLU A 6 33.57 7.38 -0.60
CA GLU A 6 34.17 8.70 -0.80
C GLU A 6 33.58 9.41 -2.02
N VAL A 7 33.38 8.67 -3.12
CA VAL A 7 32.78 9.24 -4.34
C VAL A 7 31.32 9.61 -4.10
N LEU A 8 30.57 8.82 -3.34
CA LEU A 8 29.18 9.12 -3.02
C LEU A 8 29.04 10.39 -2.15
N ASP A 9 29.97 10.61 -1.21
CA ASP A 9 30.04 11.86 -0.45
C ASP A 9 30.31 13.07 -1.37
N GLN A 10 31.20 12.89 -2.36
CA GLN A 10 31.45 13.93 -3.37
C GLN A 10 30.24 14.17 -4.28
N VAL A 11 29.50 13.12 -4.67
CA VAL A 11 28.24 13.24 -5.43
C VAL A 11 27.23 14.07 -4.65
N ARG A 12 27.01 13.73 -3.37
CA ARG A 12 26.10 14.48 -2.49
C ARG A 12 26.49 15.94 -2.39
N ALA A 13 27.76 16.23 -2.12
CA ALA A 13 28.25 17.60 -1.99
C ALA A 13 28.08 18.38 -3.31
N HIS A 14 28.36 17.74 -4.44
CA HIS A 14 28.19 18.34 -5.76
C HIS A 14 26.74 18.67 -6.05
N VAL A 15 25.82 17.72 -5.91
CA VAL A 15 24.39 17.94 -6.17
C VAL A 15 23.81 19.01 -5.24
N ALA A 16 24.12 18.97 -3.94
CA ALA A 16 23.69 19.99 -3.01
C ALA A 16 24.18 21.39 -3.41
N SER A 17 25.44 21.49 -3.88
CA SER A 17 26.00 22.75 -4.36
C SER A 17 25.27 23.28 -5.61
N LEU A 18 24.85 22.40 -6.52
CA LEU A 18 24.10 22.78 -7.71
C LEU A 18 22.72 23.36 -7.36
N PHE A 19 21.97 22.70 -6.47
CA PHE A 19 20.68 23.21 -6.01
C PHE A 19 20.80 24.56 -5.29
N HIS A 20 21.88 24.77 -4.53
CA HIS A 20 22.14 26.05 -3.88
C HIS A 20 22.54 27.15 -4.87
N ALA A 21 23.43 26.84 -5.82
CA ALA A 21 23.94 27.81 -6.78
C ALA A 21 22.90 28.23 -7.83
N LYS A 22 22.04 27.30 -8.24
CA LYS A 22 21.00 27.50 -9.26
C LYS A 22 19.60 27.48 -8.67
N LYS A 23 19.41 28.13 -7.51
CA LYS A 23 18.11 28.17 -6.85
C LYS A 23 17.06 28.80 -7.79
N ASP A 24 16.06 28.00 -8.14
CA ASP A 24 14.87 28.45 -8.89
C ASP A 24 13.66 28.33 -7.98
N ASP A 25 13.02 29.46 -7.68
CA ASP A 25 11.84 29.52 -6.81
C ASP A 25 10.61 28.80 -7.41
N LYS A 26 10.66 28.44 -8.69
CA LYS A 26 9.64 27.60 -9.34
C LYS A 26 9.70 26.15 -8.88
N LEU A 27 10.88 25.63 -8.53
CA LEU A 27 11.10 24.23 -8.12
C LEU A 27 10.66 23.97 -6.67
N ILE A 28 9.34 24.04 -6.45
CA ILE A 28 8.71 23.91 -5.14
C ILE A 28 8.73 22.45 -4.64
N TYR A 29 8.77 21.48 -5.54
CA TYR A 29 8.79 20.05 -5.25
C TYR A 29 10.12 19.39 -5.65
N HIS A 30 10.58 19.53 -6.90
CA HIS A 30 11.83 18.91 -7.39
C HIS A 30 13.05 19.72 -6.94
N ASN A 31 13.32 19.67 -5.64
CA ASN A 31 14.42 20.36 -4.96
C ASN A 31 15.26 19.40 -4.12
N LEU A 32 16.32 19.92 -3.49
CA LEU A 32 17.25 19.13 -2.69
C LEU A 32 16.57 18.27 -1.61
N LEU A 33 15.50 18.77 -0.98
CA LEU A 33 14.77 18.00 0.04
C LEU A 33 14.09 16.77 -0.58
N HIS A 34 13.52 16.90 -1.78
CA HIS A 34 12.97 15.75 -2.49
C HIS A 34 14.05 14.75 -2.88
N THR A 35 15.18 15.22 -3.43
CA THR A 35 16.32 14.36 -3.77
C THR A 35 16.79 13.56 -2.56
N GLU A 36 16.96 14.19 -1.40
CA GLU A 36 17.34 13.51 -0.15
C GLU A 36 16.30 12.46 0.30
N GLN A 37 15.01 12.69 0.03
CA GLN A 37 13.95 11.74 0.34
C GLN A 37 13.97 10.54 -0.61
N VAL A 38 14.24 10.75 -1.90
CA VAL A 38 14.42 9.64 -2.87
C VAL A 38 15.63 8.81 -2.48
N VAL A 39 16.76 9.44 -2.15
CA VAL A 39 17.97 8.75 -1.64
C VAL A 39 17.63 7.91 -0.39
N LYS A 40 16.87 8.45 0.57
CA LYS A 40 16.42 7.67 1.74
C LYS A 40 15.58 6.46 1.36
N SER A 41 14.69 6.60 0.37
CA SER A 41 13.89 5.48 -0.15
C SER A 41 14.77 4.44 -0.84
N VAL A 42 15.72 4.86 -1.68
CA VAL A 42 16.69 3.99 -2.33
C VAL A 42 17.49 3.19 -1.32
N VAL A 43 18.06 3.83 -0.30
CA VAL A 43 18.80 3.14 0.78
C VAL A 43 17.93 2.08 1.45
N LYS A 44 16.64 2.39 1.71
CA LYS A 44 15.70 1.44 2.32
C LYS A 44 15.46 0.22 1.44
N ILE A 45 15.23 0.43 0.15
CA ILE A 45 14.96 -0.64 -0.82
C ILE A 45 16.25 -1.46 -1.07
N ALA A 46 17.38 -0.79 -1.27
CA ALA A 46 18.69 -1.42 -1.49
C ALA A 46 19.11 -2.32 -0.31
N ASN A 47 18.88 -1.87 0.93
CA ASN A 47 19.15 -2.67 2.13
C ASN A 47 18.26 -3.92 2.22
N HIS A 48 17.01 -3.85 1.75
CA HIS A 48 16.12 -5.02 1.72
C HIS A 48 16.66 -6.09 0.76
N TYR A 49 17.10 -5.67 -0.43
CA TYR A 49 17.69 -6.56 -1.44
C TYR A 49 19.16 -6.92 -1.17
N GLN A 50 19.78 -6.36 -0.11
CA GLN A 50 21.17 -6.59 0.27
C GLN A 50 22.14 -6.35 -0.90
N LEU A 51 21.97 -5.22 -1.60
CA LEU A 51 22.82 -4.86 -2.73
C LEU A 51 24.29 -4.84 -2.35
N SER A 52 25.15 -5.22 -3.31
CA SER A 52 26.59 -5.09 -3.20
C SER A 52 27.00 -3.62 -3.07
N ASP A 53 28.21 -3.33 -2.54
CA ASP A 53 28.71 -1.94 -2.46
C ASP A 53 28.72 -1.23 -3.82
N HIS A 54 29.00 -2.00 -4.89
CA HIS A 54 28.93 -1.55 -6.28
C HIS A 54 27.51 -1.13 -6.67
N ASP A 55 26.53 -2.02 -6.51
CA ASP A 55 25.15 -1.76 -6.94
C ASP A 55 24.48 -0.70 -6.06
N PHE A 56 24.80 -0.70 -4.76
CA PHE A 56 24.37 0.31 -3.80
C PHE A 56 24.88 1.70 -4.22
N PHE A 57 26.14 1.80 -4.66
CA PHE A 57 26.69 3.04 -5.21
C PHE A 57 25.93 3.50 -6.45
N VAL A 58 25.66 2.59 -7.40
CA VAL A 58 24.95 2.90 -8.64
C VAL A 58 23.59 3.53 -8.36
N VAL A 59 22.76 2.89 -7.53
CA VAL A 59 21.41 3.39 -7.24
C VAL A 59 21.45 4.69 -6.42
N ASN A 60 22.37 4.84 -5.48
CA ASN A 60 22.47 6.08 -4.70
C ASN A 60 22.98 7.26 -5.56
N ALA A 61 23.96 7.03 -6.42
CA ALA A 61 24.44 8.07 -7.34
C ALA A 61 23.32 8.49 -8.31
N ALA A 62 22.58 7.53 -8.88
CA ALA A 62 21.42 7.81 -9.72
C ALA A 62 20.37 8.63 -8.99
N ALA A 63 20.04 8.28 -7.74
CA ALA A 63 19.07 8.99 -6.92
C ALA A 63 19.47 10.45 -6.64
N TRP A 64 20.75 10.72 -6.43
CA TRP A 64 21.22 12.10 -6.27
C TRP A 64 21.09 12.91 -7.57
N PHE A 65 21.30 12.29 -8.72
CA PHE A 65 21.32 12.99 -10.01
C PHE A 65 19.98 13.02 -10.78
N HIS A 66 18.99 12.18 -10.44
CA HIS A 66 17.80 12.00 -11.27
C HIS A 66 17.06 13.32 -11.60
N ASP A 67 16.90 14.20 -10.60
CA ASP A 67 16.14 15.44 -10.72
C ASP A 67 16.96 16.68 -11.06
N ILE A 68 18.30 16.60 -11.08
CA ILE A 68 19.10 17.83 -11.24
C ILE A 68 18.94 18.46 -12.63
N GLY A 69 18.42 17.71 -13.59
CA GLY A 69 18.08 18.22 -14.92
C GLY A 69 17.01 19.32 -14.89
N TYR A 70 16.13 19.34 -13.88
CA TYR A 70 15.14 20.41 -13.68
C TYR A 70 15.78 21.79 -13.54
N LEU A 71 17.04 21.87 -13.07
CA LEU A 71 17.81 23.13 -13.01
C LEU A 71 18.14 23.71 -14.40
N THR A 72 17.88 22.98 -15.47
CA THR A 72 18.20 23.39 -16.85
C THR A 72 17.07 23.19 -17.85
N SER A 73 16.22 22.18 -17.66
CA SER A 73 15.11 21.87 -18.56
C SER A 73 14.03 21.09 -17.83
N PHE A 74 12.79 21.56 -17.92
CA PHE A 74 11.62 20.85 -17.38
C PHE A 74 11.20 19.66 -18.25
N GLU A 75 11.31 19.77 -19.58
CA GLU A 75 10.83 18.72 -20.52
C GLU A 75 11.84 17.58 -20.74
N HIS A 76 13.13 17.84 -20.51
CA HIS A 76 14.21 16.89 -20.76
C HIS A 76 15.08 16.67 -19.52
N HIS A 77 14.47 16.74 -18.34
CA HIS A 77 15.19 16.71 -17.06
C HIS A 77 15.94 15.39 -16.86
N GLU A 78 15.37 14.23 -17.21
CA GLU A 78 16.04 12.94 -17.02
C GLU A 78 17.31 12.83 -17.89
N ALA A 79 17.22 13.24 -19.16
CA ALA A 79 18.38 13.24 -20.07
C ALA A 79 19.47 14.20 -19.61
N ARG A 80 19.08 15.37 -19.07
CA ARG A 80 20.03 16.37 -18.53
C ARG A 80 20.66 15.89 -17.21
N GLY A 81 19.89 15.25 -16.35
CA GLY A 81 20.38 14.64 -15.11
C GLY A 81 21.39 13.52 -15.39
N ALA A 82 21.06 12.64 -16.33
CA ALA A 82 21.93 11.55 -16.76
C ALA A 82 23.25 12.06 -17.37
N GLU A 83 23.20 13.09 -18.22
CA GLU A 83 24.42 13.70 -18.78
C GLU A 83 25.30 14.34 -17.71
N SER A 84 24.69 15.03 -16.73
CA SER A 84 25.46 15.61 -15.63
C SER A 84 26.07 14.56 -14.70
N ALA A 85 25.37 13.44 -14.47
CA ALA A 85 25.93 12.30 -13.74
C ALA A 85 27.15 11.71 -14.46
N ARG A 86 27.01 11.50 -15.78
CA ARG A 86 28.08 10.99 -16.65
C ARG A 86 29.32 11.89 -16.60
N GLN A 87 29.15 13.19 -16.77
CA GLN A 87 30.27 14.15 -16.71
C GLN A 87 30.97 14.11 -15.35
N PHE A 88 30.20 14.11 -14.26
CA PHE A 88 30.75 14.07 -12.92
C PHE A 88 31.54 12.77 -12.67
N LEU A 89 30.96 11.62 -12.98
CA LEU A 89 31.56 10.31 -12.73
C LEU A 89 32.82 10.08 -13.57
N ASN A 90 32.83 10.50 -14.83
CA ASN A 90 34.00 10.42 -15.70
C ASN A 90 35.19 11.23 -15.14
N VAL A 91 34.93 12.44 -14.61
CA VAL A 91 35.96 13.27 -13.98
C VAL A 91 36.51 12.63 -12.70
N ARG A 92 35.71 11.81 -12.00
CA ARG A 92 36.13 11.05 -10.81
C ARG A 92 36.77 9.70 -11.14
N GLY A 93 36.94 9.37 -12.42
CA GLY A 93 37.56 8.13 -12.86
C GLY A 93 36.70 6.89 -12.59
N ALA A 94 35.36 7.03 -12.61
CA ALA A 94 34.47 5.88 -12.58
C ALA A 94 34.68 5.01 -13.82
N GLU A 95 34.52 3.70 -13.67
CA GLU A 95 34.56 2.79 -14.81
C GLU A 95 33.39 3.08 -15.78
N PRO A 96 33.58 2.92 -17.10
CA PRO A 96 32.52 3.20 -18.08
C PRO A 96 31.24 2.41 -17.81
N GLU A 97 31.36 1.15 -17.39
CA GLU A 97 30.22 0.29 -17.07
C GLU A 97 29.39 0.84 -15.91
N VAL A 98 30.03 1.22 -14.79
CA VAL A 98 29.38 1.85 -13.64
C VAL A 98 28.65 3.13 -14.05
N THR A 99 29.30 3.94 -14.89
CA THR A 99 28.73 5.21 -15.38
C THR A 99 27.48 4.96 -16.21
N GLU A 100 27.50 4.00 -17.12
CA GLU A 100 26.30 3.62 -17.90
C GLU A 100 25.18 3.09 -17.01
N MET A 101 25.49 2.29 -15.99
CA MET A 101 24.47 1.79 -15.06
C MET A 101 23.77 2.93 -14.31
N VAL A 102 24.53 3.95 -13.85
CA VAL A 102 23.94 5.15 -13.21
C VAL A 102 23.07 5.92 -14.19
N VAL A 103 23.54 6.14 -15.43
CA VAL A 103 22.80 6.82 -16.49
C VAL A 103 21.50 6.08 -16.80
N ASN A 104 21.53 4.76 -16.97
CA ASN A 104 20.35 3.97 -17.28
C ASN A 104 19.33 4.00 -16.15
N CYS A 105 19.78 3.96 -14.89
CA CYS A 105 18.91 4.14 -13.73
C CYS A 105 18.18 5.49 -13.74
N ILE A 106 18.87 6.58 -14.10
CA ILE A 106 18.25 7.91 -14.21
C ILE A 106 17.27 7.95 -15.39
N LEU A 107 17.65 7.43 -16.56
CA LEU A 107 16.77 7.44 -17.73
C LEU A 107 15.50 6.59 -17.54
N ALA A 108 15.57 5.56 -16.70
CA ALA A 108 14.43 4.70 -16.40
C ALA A 108 13.30 5.41 -15.64
N THR A 109 13.56 6.53 -14.94
CA THR A 109 12.52 7.30 -14.22
C THR A 109 11.56 8.02 -15.16
N LYS A 110 11.94 8.19 -16.43
CA LYS A 110 11.11 8.85 -17.44
C LYS A 110 9.77 8.13 -17.61
N MET A 111 8.68 8.89 -17.59
CA MET A 111 7.32 8.35 -17.73
C MET A 111 6.92 8.16 -19.21
N PRO A 112 6.27 7.03 -19.58
CA PRO A 112 6.03 5.84 -18.76
C PRO A 112 7.33 5.07 -18.49
N GLN A 113 7.49 4.60 -17.26
CA GLN A 113 8.67 3.88 -16.80
C GLN A 113 8.79 2.50 -17.47
N HIS A 114 10.00 2.15 -17.89
CA HIS A 114 10.32 0.85 -18.49
C HIS A 114 11.67 0.31 -17.95
N PRO A 115 11.76 0.00 -16.64
CA PRO A 115 13.00 -0.55 -16.08
C PRO A 115 13.25 -1.97 -16.61
N VAL A 116 14.48 -2.23 -17.03
CA VAL A 116 14.99 -3.50 -17.56
C VAL A 116 15.54 -4.37 -16.43
N GLY A 117 16.24 -3.78 -15.47
CA GLY A 117 16.92 -4.49 -14.38
C GLY A 117 16.52 -4.04 -12.97
N LEU A 118 16.94 -4.81 -11.96
CA LEU A 118 16.61 -4.53 -10.54
C LEU A 118 17.00 -3.11 -10.10
N LEU A 119 18.17 -2.60 -10.50
CA LEU A 119 18.64 -1.28 -10.07
C LEU A 119 17.75 -0.14 -10.61
N GLU A 120 17.31 -0.27 -11.85
CA GLU A 120 16.37 0.67 -12.48
C GLU A 120 14.99 0.58 -11.81
N GLN A 121 14.51 -0.64 -11.48
CA GLN A 121 13.27 -0.83 -10.73
C GLN A 121 13.32 -0.15 -9.37
N ILE A 122 14.45 -0.26 -8.65
CA ILE A 122 14.65 0.37 -7.33
C ILE A 122 14.53 1.89 -7.44
N ILE A 123 15.12 2.49 -8.47
CA ILE A 123 15.10 3.95 -8.66
C ILE A 123 13.71 4.43 -9.06
N CYS A 124 13.05 3.76 -9.99
CA CYS A 124 11.66 4.04 -10.37
C CYS A 124 10.71 4.00 -9.15
N ASP A 125 10.85 2.98 -8.30
CA ASP A 125 10.03 2.84 -7.10
C ASP A 125 10.36 3.86 -6.02
N ALA A 126 11.63 4.23 -5.88
CA ALA A 126 12.07 5.21 -4.89
C ALA A 126 11.59 6.64 -5.22
N ASP A 127 11.58 6.98 -6.51
CA ASP A 127 11.09 8.27 -7.01
C ASP A 127 9.58 8.43 -6.77
N LEU A 128 8.80 7.40 -7.14
CA LEU A 128 7.35 7.37 -6.93
C LEU A 128 6.90 6.76 -5.60
N PHE A 129 7.82 6.58 -4.64
CA PHE A 129 7.57 5.99 -3.32
C PHE A 129 6.42 6.70 -2.58
N HIS A 130 6.33 8.00 -2.79
CA HIS A 130 5.37 8.87 -2.13
C HIS A 130 3.90 8.60 -2.52
N LEU A 131 3.63 7.94 -3.64
CA LEU A 131 2.26 7.57 -4.04
C LEU A 131 1.61 6.65 -3.00
N GLY A 132 2.41 5.83 -2.32
CA GLY A 132 2.01 4.97 -1.20
C GLY A 132 2.34 5.54 0.17
N GLY A 133 2.64 6.84 0.28
CA GLY A 133 2.91 7.51 1.55
C GLY A 133 1.68 8.19 2.15
N ASP A 134 1.72 8.44 3.47
CA ASP A 134 0.70 9.24 4.16
C ASP A 134 0.73 10.73 3.77
N ASN A 135 1.91 11.23 3.41
CA ASN A 135 2.13 12.62 3.00
C ASN A 135 1.79 12.88 1.51
N PHE A 136 1.25 11.89 0.81
CA PHE A 136 0.90 11.99 -0.62
C PHE A 136 0.09 13.25 -0.93
N LYS A 137 -0.94 13.55 -0.13
CA LYS A 137 -1.83 14.71 -0.34
C LYS A 137 -1.09 16.03 -0.38
N ASP A 138 -0.09 16.20 0.48
CA ASP A 138 0.64 17.45 0.59
C ASP A 138 1.70 17.55 -0.52
N ARG A 139 2.39 16.45 -0.82
CA ARG A 139 3.30 16.37 -1.97
C ARG A 139 2.60 16.64 -3.30
N ASN A 140 1.41 16.09 -3.49
CA ASN A 140 0.62 16.32 -4.70
C ASN A 140 0.23 17.79 -4.88
N LYS A 141 0.01 18.53 -3.77
CA LYS A 141 -0.21 19.99 -3.84
C LYS A 141 1.07 20.72 -4.25
N LEU A 142 2.23 20.31 -3.76
CA LEU A 142 3.52 20.91 -4.12
C LEU A 142 3.83 20.69 -5.61
N MET A 143 3.66 19.46 -6.11
CA MET A 143 3.84 19.14 -7.54
C MET A 143 2.93 19.99 -8.43
N ARG A 144 1.65 20.17 -8.05
CA ARG A 144 0.73 21.05 -8.79
C ARG A 144 1.21 22.50 -8.81
N ARG A 145 1.62 23.03 -7.66
CA ARG A 145 2.11 24.42 -7.54
C ARG A 145 3.37 24.65 -8.36
N GLU A 146 4.27 23.68 -8.38
CA GLU A 146 5.45 23.73 -9.23
C GLU A 146 5.05 23.73 -10.72
N ALA A 147 4.15 22.84 -11.14
CA ALA A 147 3.67 22.81 -12.52
C ALA A 147 2.99 24.13 -12.94
N GLU A 148 2.20 24.74 -12.05
CA GLU A 148 1.61 26.08 -12.23
C GLU A 148 2.71 27.15 -12.43
N ALA A 149 3.76 27.13 -11.62
CA ALA A 149 4.89 28.06 -11.68
C ALA A 149 5.77 27.87 -12.93
N CYS A 150 6.00 26.62 -13.35
CA CYS A 150 6.80 26.29 -14.53
C CYS A 150 6.10 26.66 -15.83
N TRP A 151 4.79 26.41 -15.94
CA TRP A 151 4.01 26.75 -17.15
C TRP A 151 3.43 28.16 -17.16
N GLY A 152 3.48 28.88 -16.03
CA GLY A 152 2.94 30.24 -15.92
C GLY A 152 1.42 30.30 -16.07
N LYS A 153 0.71 29.23 -15.70
CA LYS A 153 -0.75 29.12 -15.81
C LYS A 153 -1.34 28.37 -14.62
N ASP A 154 -2.48 28.84 -14.15
CA ASP A 154 -3.24 28.13 -13.12
C ASP A 154 -3.76 26.81 -13.66
N ILE A 155 -3.66 25.76 -12.85
CA ILE A 155 -4.17 24.43 -13.19
C ILE A 155 -5.41 24.18 -12.34
N ASP A 156 -6.53 23.86 -13.00
CA ASP A 156 -7.74 23.50 -12.27
C ASP A 156 -7.51 22.28 -11.35
N LYS A 157 -8.15 22.30 -10.18
CA LYS A 157 -7.97 21.26 -9.17
C LYS A 157 -8.53 19.93 -9.61
N ASN A 158 -9.64 19.93 -10.35
CA ASN A 158 -10.26 18.72 -10.86
C ASN A 158 -9.44 18.16 -12.03
N ASP A 159 -8.98 19.00 -12.95
CA ASP A 159 -8.08 18.59 -14.03
C ASP A 159 -6.79 17.94 -13.51
N TRP A 160 -6.15 18.57 -12.53
CA TRP A 160 -4.97 18.00 -11.88
C TRP A 160 -5.28 16.65 -11.23
N ARG A 161 -6.45 16.54 -10.57
CA ARG A 161 -6.89 15.30 -9.93
C ARG A 161 -7.13 14.19 -10.94
N LEU A 162 -7.79 14.47 -12.06
CA LEU A 162 -8.03 13.47 -13.11
C LEU A 162 -6.72 12.96 -13.71
N LYS A 163 -5.75 13.86 -13.97
CA LYS A 163 -4.39 13.46 -14.37
C LYS A 163 -3.68 12.62 -13.31
N THR A 164 -3.81 12.99 -12.04
CA THR A 164 -3.26 12.22 -10.92
C THR A 164 -3.89 10.83 -10.83
N ILE A 165 -5.21 10.71 -11.01
CA ILE A 165 -5.91 9.42 -11.04
C ILE A 165 -5.38 8.56 -12.18
N SER A 166 -5.25 9.13 -13.38
CA SER A 166 -4.69 8.43 -14.54
C SER A 166 -3.27 7.91 -14.28
N LEU A 167 -2.41 8.74 -13.66
CA LEU A 167 -1.07 8.31 -13.23
C LEU A 167 -1.14 7.12 -12.25
N PHE A 168 -2.01 7.17 -11.25
CA PHE A 168 -2.15 6.08 -10.28
C PHE A 168 -2.61 4.77 -10.91
N GLU A 169 -3.51 4.85 -11.89
CA GLU A 169 -4.07 3.70 -12.61
C GLU A 169 -3.08 3.08 -13.59
N SER A 170 -2.25 3.89 -14.27
CA SER A 170 -1.24 3.39 -15.19
C SER A 170 0.03 2.91 -14.49
N HIS A 171 0.37 3.50 -13.35
CA HIS A 171 1.59 3.17 -12.60
C HIS A 171 1.41 1.87 -11.80
N HIS A 172 2.49 1.11 -11.61
CA HIS A 172 2.62 0.03 -10.64
C HIS A 172 4.04 0.06 -10.06
N TYR A 173 4.20 -0.35 -8.80
CA TYR A 173 5.54 -0.52 -8.24
C TYR A 173 6.20 -1.74 -8.90
N HIS A 174 7.49 -1.65 -9.18
CA HIS A 174 8.25 -2.63 -9.93
C HIS A 174 8.85 -3.71 -9.04
N THR A 175 9.42 -3.32 -7.90
CA THR A 175 10.04 -4.22 -6.91
C THR A 175 8.97 -4.88 -6.04
N GLU A 176 9.13 -6.18 -5.75
CA GLU A 176 8.27 -6.91 -4.83
C GLU A 176 8.17 -6.21 -3.46
N TYR A 177 9.30 -5.66 -2.98
CA TYR A 177 9.35 -4.91 -1.73
C TYR A 177 8.40 -3.70 -1.70
N CYS A 178 8.42 -2.85 -2.73
CA CYS A 178 7.55 -1.68 -2.79
C CYS A 178 6.11 -2.07 -3.12
N GLN A 179 5.90 -3.13 -3.90
CA GLN A 179 4.57 -3.69 -4.10
C GLN A 179 3.94 -4.07 -2.75
N ASP A 180 4.68 -4.78 -1.90
CA ASP A 180 4.18 -5.21 -0.59
C ASP A 180 3.99 -4.07 0.41
N LEU A 181 4.93 -3.13 0.42
CA LEU A 181 4.96 -2.03 1.37
C LEU A 181 3.96 -0.92 1.04
N LEU A 182 3.79 -0.58 -0.25
CA LEU A 182 3.18 0.68 -0.67
C LEU A 182 1.88 0.52 -1.47
N SER A 183 1.64 -0.62 -2.13
CA SER A 183 0.48 -0.78 -3.03
C SER A 183 -0.85 -0.57 -2.31
N ALA A 184 -0.99 -1.10 -1.09
CA ALA A 184 -2.21 -0.95 -0.31
C ALA A 184 -2.50 0.53 -0.02
N LYS A 185 -1.50 1.29 0.43
CA LYS A 185 -1.65 2.72 0.72
C LYS A 185 -1.85 3.54 -0.55
N LYS A 186 -1.17 3.19 -1.65
CA LYS A 186 -1.38 3.78 -2.97
C LYS A 186 -2.85 3.61 -3.41
N GLN A 187 -3.42 2.43 -3.22
CA GLN A 187 -4.83 2.18 -3.56
C GLN A 187 -5.79 3.00 -2.68
N LEU A 188 -5.49 3.19 -1.40
CA LEU A 188 -6.27 4.07 -0.53
C LEU A 188 -6.21 5.52 -1.02
N ASN A 189 -5.00 6.02 -1.34
CA ASN A 189 -4.81 7.36 -1.88
C ASN A 189 -5.57 7.54 -3.21
N LEU A 190 -5.55 6.54 -4.10
CA LEU A 190 -6.35 6.54 -5.33
C LEU A 190 -7.85 6.63 -5.07
N GLN A 191 -8.36 5.80 -4.16
CA GLN A 191 -9.78 5.81 -3.84
C GLN A 191 -10.21 7.15 -3.25
N GLU A 192 -9.39 7.78 -2.42
CA GLU A 192 -9.68 9.12 -1.90
C GLU A 192 -9.70 10.18 -3.00
N LEU A 193 -8.87 10.07 -4.04
CA LEU A 193 -8.92 10.95 -5.21
C LEU A 193 -10.23 10.72 -5.98
N LYS A 194 -10.62 9.47 -6.24
CA LYS A 194 -11.88 9.12 -6.93
C LYS A 194 -13.12 9.56 -6.14
N ASP A 195 -13.16 9.31 -4.84
CA ASP A 195 -14.26 9.74 -3.98
C ASP A 195 -14.41 11.27 -3.97
N LYS A 196 -13.30 12.02 -4.10
CA LYS A 196 -13.33 13.48 -4.23
C LYS A 196 -13.81 13.95 -5.60
N SER A 197 -13.41 13.29 -6.69
CA SER A 197 -13.88 13.68 -8.03
C SER A 197 -15.39 13.50 -8.16
N VAL A 198 -15.95 12.37 -7.69
CA VAL A 198 -17.41 12.13 -7.69
C VAL A 198 -18.15 13.19 -6.87
N LYS A 199 -17.67 13.52 -5.67
CA LYS A 199 -18.28 14.54 -4.82
C LYS A 199 -18.25 15.94 -5.44
N GLU A 200 -17.25 16.25 -6.27
CA GLU A 200 -17.17 17.52 -6.97
C GLU A 200 -18.12 17.54 -8.18
N ALA A 201 -18.19 16.47 -8.96
CA ALA A 201 -19.16 16.32 -10.04
C ALA A 201 -20.61 16.46 -9.53
N GLU A 202 -20.98 15.77 -8.43
CA GLU A 202 -22.31 15.91 -7.83
C GLU A 202 -22.62 17.34 -7.34
N LYS A 203 -21.60 18.10 -6.92
CA LYS A 203 -21.76 19.50 -6.49
C LYS A 203 -21.96 20.42 -7.68
N GLU A 204 -21.27 20.16 -8.79
CA GLU A 204 -21.41 20.89 -10.04
C GLU A 204 -22.80 20.65 -10.65
N ASP A 205 -23.26 19.40 -10.71
CA ASP A 205 -24.62 19.06 -11.15
C ASP A 205 -25.68 19.77 -10.30
N LYS A 206 -25.54 19.75 -8.96
CA LYS A 206 -26.46 20.45 -8.05
C LYS A 206 -26.42 21.97 -8.21
N LYS A 207 -25.27 22.54 -8.61
CA LYS A 207 -25.17 23.98 -8.92
C LYS A 207 -25.85 24.29 -10.25
N ALA A 208 -25.64 23.48 -11.28
CA ALA A 208 -26.28 23.62 -12.58
C ALA A 208 -27.81 23.54 -12.49
N VAL A 209 -28.35 22.54 -11.76
CA VAL A 209 -29.80 22.41 -11.52
C VAL A 209 -30.36 23.64 -10.78
N LYS A 210 -29.66 24.14 -9.75
CA LYS A 210 -30.07 25.36 -9.03
C LYS A 210 -29.99 26.63 -9.88
N GLN A 211 -29.10 26.67 -10.86
CA GLN A 211 -28.97 27.79 -11.77
C GLN A 211 -30.10 27.78 -12.80
N HIS A 212 -30.40 26.61 -13.39
CA HIS A 212 -31.54 26.42 -14.27
C HIS A 212 -32.88 26.74 -13.57
N GLU A 213 -33.07 26.29 -12.33
CA GLU A 213 -34.27 26.64 -11.55
C GLU A 213 -34.40 28.15 -11.25
N LYS A 214 -33.29 28.89 -11.18
CA LYS A 214 -33.30 30.34 -10.99
C LYS A 214 -33.63 31.06 -12.28
N GLU A 215 -33.05 30.62 -13.39
CA GLU A 215 -33.32 31.14 -14.73
C GLU A 215 -34.79 30.89 -15.12
N ASP A 216 -35.33 29.69 -14.86
CA ASP A 216 -36.75 29.37 -15.09
C ASP A 216 -37.69 30.24 -14.23
N LYS A 217 -37.35 30.48 -12.95
CA LYS A 217 -38.13 31.38 -12.07
C LYS A 217 -38.07 32.84 -12.50
N GLN A 218 -36.99 33.25 -13.16
CA GLN A 218 -36.83 34.59 -13.69
C GLN A 218 -37.63 34.74 -14.98
N HIS A 219 -37.59 33.75 -15.87
CA HIS A 219 -38.39 33.69 -17.08
C HIS A 219 -39.91 33.70 -16.76
N GLN A 220 -40.35 32.92 -15.77
CA GLN A 220 -41.75 32.93 -15.31
C GLN A 220 -42.18 34.26 -14.66
N LYS A 221 -41.24 35.01 -14.08
CA LYS A 221 -41.53 36.36 -13.55
C LYS A 221 -41.68 37.37 -14.68
N GLU A 222 -40.81 37.31 -15.69
CA GLU A 222 -40.86 38.17 -16.87
C GLU A 222 -42.12 37.91 -17.71
N GLU A 223 -42.52 36.65 -17.91
CA GLU A 223 -43.79 36.30 -18.56
C GLU A 223 -45.01 36.83 -17.80
N LYS A 224 -45.04 36.72 -16.47
CA LYS A 224 -46.12 37.28 -15.64
C LYS A 224 -46.16 38.81 -15.66
N GLN A 225 -45.02 39.46 -15.90
CA GLN A 225 -44.93 40.91 -16.04
C GLN A 225 -45.47 41.36 -17.40
N LEU A 226 -45.10 40.64 -18.48
CA LEU A 226 -45.62 40.82 -19.84
C LEU A 226 -47.14 40.55 -19.93
N GLU A 227 -47.66 39.54 -19.22
CA GLU A 227 -49.10 39.28 -19.12
C GLU A 227 -49.86 40.40 -18.38
N LYS A 228 -49.25 40.97 -17.33
CA LYS A 228 -49.82 42.12 -16.61
C LYS A 228 -49.83 43.38 -17.46
N GLU A 229 -48.79 43.63 -18.24
CA GLU A 229 -48.75 44.75 -19.20
C GLU A 229 -49.75 44.57 -20.34
N LYS A 230 -49.93 43.34 -20.85
CA LYS A 230 -50.99 43.02 -21.83
C LYS A 230 -52.40 43.18 -21.26
N LYS A 231 -52.64 42.76 -20.00
CA LYS A 231 -53.92 42.99 -19.30
C LYS A 231 -54.19 44.44 -18.96
N HIS A 232 -53.16 45.27 -18.80
CA HIS A 232 -53.33 46.71 -18.59
C HIS A 232 -53.64 47.47 -19.89
N ARG A 233 -53.26 46.90 -21.04
CA ARG A 233 -53.52 47.43 -22.38
C ARG A 233 -54.84 46.93 -22.99
N SER A 234 -55.55 46.01 -22.33
CA SER A 234 -56.85 45.47 -22.75
C SER A 234 -57.98 45.78 -21.74
N LYS A 235 -57.84 46.87 -20.99
CA LYS A 235 -58.89 47.42 -20.10
C LYS A 235 -59.20 48.86 -20.49
N GLU A 236 -59.50 49.04 -21.76
CA GLU A 236 -60.54 49.98 -22.20
C GLU A 236 -61.55 49.09 -22.95
N ASP A 237 -62.82 49.32 -22.66
CA ASP A 237 -64.01 48.67 -23.22
C ASP A 237 -64.54 47.38 -22.54
N ASP A 238 -65.59 47.64 -21.74
CA ASP A 238 -66.90 46.99 -21.67
C ASP A 238 -67.10 45.56 -21.10
N ASN A 239 -67.67 45.59 -19.89
CA ASN A 239 -69.00 45.11 -19.48
C ASN A 239 -69.45 43.64 -19.67
N ASP A 240 -70.04 43.15 -18.58
CA ASP A 240 -71.13 42.16 -18.43
C ASP A 240 -70.84 40.67 -18.12
N ASN A 241 -71.76 40.17 -17.30
CA ASN A 241 -71.99 38.93 -16.56
C ASN A 241 -71.50 37.58 -17.12
N SER A 242 -71.05 36.69 -16.22
CA SER A 242 -71.83 35.52 -15.75
C SER A 242 -70.97 34.48 -14.98
N GLU A 243 -71.63 33.77 -14.08
CA GLU A 243 -71.14 32.78 -13.12
C GLU A 243 -70.48 31.54 -13.76
N LEU A 244 -69.42 31.01 -13.13
CA LEU A 244 -69.24 29.56 -12.95
C LEU A 244 -68.28 29.23 -11.79
N GLN A 245 -68.77 28.43 -10.84
CA GLN A 245 -68.06 27.83 -9.70
C GLN A 245 -66.91 26.88 -10.11
N VAL A 246 -65.79 26.90 -9.37
CA VAL A 246 -64.98 25.70 -9.04
C VAL A 246 -64.37 25.83 -7.63
N TYR A 247 -64.50 24.75 -6.85
CA TYR A 247 -64.08 24.53 -5.46
C TYR A 247 -62.57 24.20 -5.27
N GLY A 248 -62.00 24.66 -4.14
CA GLY A 248 -61.00 23.99 -3.26
C GLY A 248 -59.57 23.74 -3.77
N SER A 249 -58.51 23.62 -2.95
CA SER A 249 -58.25 23.83 -1.52
C SER A 249 -56.72 23.94 -1.36
N ALA A 250 -56.26 24.84 -0.50
CA ALA A 250 -54.85 25.20 -0.33
C ALA A 250 -54.15 24.42 0.80
N GLU A 251 -54.41 23.11 0.94
CA GLU A 251 -53.91 22.33 2.09
C GLU A 251 -52.68 21.42 1.81
N ASN A 252 -52.28 21.17 0.55
CA ASN A 252 -51.27 20.14 0.25
C ASN A 252 -49.78 20.58 0.24
N LEU A 253 -49.43 21.80 0.66
CA LEU A 253 -48.04 22.29 0.60
C LEU A 253 -47.26 22.14 1.92
N ASN A 254 -47.94 22.00 3.06
CA ASN A 254 -47.28 21.81 4.35
C ASN A 254 -47.00 20.33 4.63
N ASP A 255 -47.88 19.43 4.22
CA ASP A 255 -47.69 17.98 4.39
C ASP A 255 -46.53 17.45 3.54
N ALA A 256 -46.36 17.95 2.31
CA ALA A 256 -45.22 17.59 1.46
C ALA A 256 -43.87 18.01 2.07
N LYS A 257 -43.81 19.14 2.78
CA LYS A 257 -42.59 19.61 3.46
C LYS A 257 -42.27 18.83 4.72
N GLU A 258 -43.28 18.34 5.44
CA GLU A 258 -43.09 17.47 6.59
C GLU A 258 -42.63 16.07 6.17
N ILE A 259 -43.19 15.51 5.10
CA ILE A 259 -42.81 14.21 4.54
C ILE A 259 -41.35 14.24 4.06
N MET A 260 -40.95 15.27 3.30
CA MET A 260 -39.56 15.45 2.87
C MET A 260 -38.59 15.63 4.05
N LYS A 261 -39.01 16.28 5.15
CA LYS A 261 -38.18 16.41 6.37
C LYS A 261 -38.05 15.10 7.16
N LYS A 262 -39.08 14.25 7.15
CA LYS A 262 -39.05 12.93 7.78
C LYS A 262 -38.19 11.95 6.97
N GLU A 263 -38.33 11.94 5.64
CA GLU A 263 -37.48 11.16 4.74
C GLU A 263 -36.01 11.56 4.84
N ASP A 264 -35.70 12.87 4.89
CA ASP A 264 -34.32 13.36 4.98
C ASP A 264 -33.68 13.09 6.36
N LYS A 265 -34.50 12.93 7.42
CA LYS A 265 -34.07 12.45 8.74
C LYS A 265 -33.85 10.94 8.76
N GLU A 266 -34.71 10.13 8.13
CA GLU A 266 -34.53 8.67 8.03
C GLU A 266 -33.32 8.30 7.15
N VAL A 267 -33.10 9.03 6.05
CA VAL A 267 -31.93 8.85 5.18
C VAL A 267 -30.63 9.24 5.89
N LYS A 268 -30.65 10.30 6.73
CA LYS A 268 -29.50 10.64 7.60
C LYS A 268 -29.24 9.58 8.68
N LYS A 269 -30.29 9.00 9.25
CA LYS A 269 -30.18 7.89 10.23
C LYS A 269 -29.58 6.64 9.59
N LYS A 270 -30.04 6.27 8.37
CA LYS A 270 -29.45 5.20 7.53
C LYS A 270 -28.01 5.47 7.06
N LYS A 271 -27.61 6.74 6.88
CA LYS A 271 -26.22 7.10 6.51
C LYS A 271 -25.23 7.00 7.67
N SER A 272 -25.65 7.23 8.91
CA SER A 272 -24.80 6.95 10.09
C SER A 272 -24.62 5.45 10.35
N ASP A 273 -25.45 4.64 9.69
CA ASP A 273 -25.51 3.19 9.80
C ASP A 273 -24.77 2.45 8.67
N ARG A 274 -23.87 3.15 7.94
CA ARG A 274 -22.88 2.52 7.02
C ARG A 274 -21.52 2.33 7.71
N PRO A 275 -20.81 1.20 7.51
CA PRO A 275 -19.52 0.96 8.14
C PRO A 275 -18.60 2.15 7.92
N ASP A 276 -17.93 2.65 8.96
CA ASP A 276 -16.84 3.61 8.73
C ASP A 276 -15.81 2.86 7.87
N LYS A 277 -15.63 3.27 6.61
CA LYS A 277 -14.69 2.63 5.65
C LYS A 277 -13.28 2.42 6.27
N GLY A 278 -12.93 3.20 7.29
CA GLY A 278 -11.72 3.03 8.08
C GLY A 278 -11.68 1.73 8.91
N ILE A 279 -12.80 1.32 9.52
CA ILE A 279 -12.90 0.08 10.31
C ILE A 279 -12.79 -1.15 9.40
N GLU A 280 -13.52 -1.17 8.28
CA GLU A 280 -13.42 -2.23 7.27
C GLU A 280 -11.98 -2.35 6.73
N THR A 281 -11.35 -1.21 6.44
CA THR A 281 -9.95 -1.17 6.00
C THR A 281 -8.99 -1.66 7.08
N MET A 282 -9.22 -1.32 8.35
CA MET A 282 -8.39 -1.79 9.47
C MET A 282 -8.45 -3.31 9.59
N PHE A 283 -9.65 -3.91 9.54
CA PHE A 283 -9.78 -5.38 9.60
C PHE A 283 -9.12 -6.05 8.40
N ARG A 284 -9.32 -5.53 7.19
CA ARG A 284 -8.70 -6.04 5.97
C ARG A 284 -7.17 -5.97 6.01
N ILE A 285 -6.60 -4.84 6.44
CA ILE A 285 -5.15 -4.68 6.58
C ILE A 285 -4.61 -5.62 7.66
N THR A 286 -5.26 -5.67 8.82
CA THR A 286 -4.77 -6.47 9.96
C THR A 286 -4.83 -7.95 9.65
N SER A 287 -5.92 -8.43 9.07
CA SER A 287 -6.06 -9.83 8.63
C SER A 287 -5.05 -10.16 7.53
N GLY A 288 -4.87 -9.28 6.54
CA GLY A 288 -3.84 -9.44 5.50
C GLY A 288 -2.42 -9.49 6.06
N ASN A 289 -2.09 -8.63 7.02
CA ASN A 289 -0.79 -8.64 7.70
C ASN A 289 -0.57 -9.93 8.50
N ASN A 290 -1.59 -10.39 9.24
CA ASN A 290 -1.52 -11.64 9.98
C ASN A 290 -1.31 -12.85 9.05
N GLN A 291 -1.99 -12.88 7.91
CA GLN A 291 -1.81 -13.92 6.90
C GLN A 291 -0.37 -13.90 6.34
N ARG A 292 0.12 -12.72 5.91
CA ARG A 292 1.51 -12.56 5.45
C ARG A 292 2.54 -12.99 6.49
N LEU A 293 2.34 -12.60 7.76
CA LEU A 293 3.22 -13.00 8.86
C LEU A 293 3.20 -14.52 9.09
N SER A 294 2.04 -15.16 8.89
CA SER A 294 1.90 -16.62 8.91
C SER A 294 2.65 -17.26 7.76
N ASP A 295 2.50 -16.75 6.53
CA ASP A 295 3.18 -17.28 5.34
C ASP A 295 4.70 -17.15 5.49
N MET A 296 5.20 -16.03 6.03
CA MET A 296 6.61 -15.85 6.37
C MET A 296 7.10 -16.83 7.43
N ALA A 297 6.27 -17.17 8.42
CA ALA A 297 6.60 -18.18 9.42
C ALA A 297 6.72 -19.57 8.76
N ASP A 298 5.80 -19.90 7.87
CA ASP A 298 5.81 -21.17 7.14
C ASP A 298 7.02 -21.27 6.20
N ASN A 299 7.37 -20.19 5.50
CA ASN A 299 8.60 -20.11 4.70
C ASN A 299 9.87 -20.29 5.55
N LYS A 300 9.95 -19.66 6.73
CA LYS A 300 11.09 -19.86 7.65
C LYS A 300 11.18 -21.30 8.14
N ALA A 301 10.05 -21.92 8.47
CA ALA A 301 10.01 -23.32 8.85
C ALA A 301 10.44 -24.22 7.68
N HIS A 302 10.01 -23.92 6.45
CA HIS A 302 10.43 -24.65 5.26
C HIS A 302 11.95 -24.57 5.01
N ILE A 303 12.55 -23.38 5.13
CA ILE A 303 14.01 -23.18 5.04
C ILE A 303 14.73 -24.02 6.10
N MET A 304 14.21 -24.04 7.33
CA MET A 304 14.78 -24.83 8.42
C MET A 304 14.67 -26.34 8.15
N ILE A 305 13.56 -26.81 7.59
CA ILE A 305 13.38 -28.22 7.20
C ILE A 305 14.37 -28.58 6.10
N SER A 306 14.42 -27.81 4.99
CA SER A 306 15.27 -28.13 3.84
C SER A 306 16.76 -28.13 4.19
N THR A 307 17.21 -27.16 4.98
CA THR A 307 18.61 -27.08 5.43
C THR A 307 18.99 -28.30 6.27
N ASN A 308 18.14 -28.71 7.22
CA ASN A 308 18.38 -29.91 8.03
C ASN A 308 18.32 -31.19 7.20
N SER A 309 17.43 -31.29 6.21
CA SER A 309 17.38 -32.43 5.28
C SER A 309 18.66 -32.58 4.47
N ILE A 310 19.26 -31.47 4.02
CA ILE A 310 20.55 -31.49 3.31
C ILE A 310 21.66 -31.99 4.23
N ILE A 311 21.75 -31.45 5.46
CA ILE A 311 22.76 -31.88 6.45
C ILE A 311 22.60 -33.38 6.75
N LEU A 312 21.38 -33.85 7.01
CA LEU A 312 21.09 -35.27 7.26
C LEU A 312 21.48 -36.15 6.07
N SER A 313 21.20 -35.71 4.83
CA SER A 313 21.59 -36.44 3.64
C SER A 313 23.12 -36.56 3.52
N VAL A 314 23.87 -35.49 3.78
CA VAL A 314 25.34 -35.53 3.76
C VAL A 314 25.89 -36.45 4.85
N ILE A 315 25.33 -36.40 6.07
CA ILE A 315 25.75 -37.27 7.17
C ILE A 315 25.52 -38.74 6.81
N LEU A 316 24.35 -39.07 6.26
CA LEU A 316 23.99 -40.43 5.87
C LEU A 316 24.88 -40.95 4.74
N SER A 317 25.18 -40.12 3.74
CA SER A 317 25.95 -40.52 2.55
C SER A 317 27.46 -40.60 2.78
N ILE A 318 28.04 -39.65 3.53
CA ILE A 318 29.50 -39.50 3.65
C ILE A 318 30.00 -39.98 5.02
N LEU A 319 29.33 -39.59 6.09
CA LEU A 319 29.86 -39.79 7.44
C LEU A 319 29.65 -41.23 7.93
N LEU A 320 28.49 -41.84 7.71
CA LEU A 320 28.20 -43.19 8.22
C LEU A 320 29.22 -44.23 7.75
N ARG A 321 29.66 -44.19 6.49
CA ARG A 321 30.68 -45.09 5.96
C ARG A 321 32.05 -44.90 6.63
N LYS A 322 32.36 -43.66 7.06
CA LYS A 322 33.62 -43.34 7.73
C LYS A 322 33.60 -43.59 9.24
N LEU A 323 32.43 -43.83 9.84
CA LEU A 323 32.31 -44.10 11.27
C LEU A 323 32.85 -45.48 11.65
N GLU A 324 32.83 -46.46 10.75
CA GLU A 324 33.45 -47.78 10.96
C GLU A 324 34.97 -47.64 11.11
N ASP A 325 35.59 -46.80 10.27
CA ASP A 325 37.03 -46.53 10.30
C ASP A 325 37.44 -45.54 11.42
N ASN A 326 36.51 -44.68 11.87
CA ASN A 326 36.78 -43.61 12.84
C ASN A 326 35.75 -43.58 13.98
N PRO A 327 35.85 -44.52 14.95
CA PRO A 327 34.85 -44.65 16.02
C PRO A 327 34.70 -43.40 16.92
N HIS A 328 35.76 -42.61 17.06
CA HIS A 328 35.75 -41.38 17.86
C HIS A 328 34.79 -40.30 17.32
N LEU A 329 34.41 -40.37 16.03
CA LEU A 329 33.47 -39.43 15.41
C LEU A 329 32.00 -39.81 15.64
N ILE A 330 31.71 -40.98 16.22
CA ILE A 330 30.33 -41.46 16.44
C ILE A 330 29.56 -40.50 17.36
N ILE A 331 30.16 -40.08 18.48
CA ILE A 331 29.49 -39.22 19.46
C ILE A 331 29.14 -37.83 18.87
N PRO A 332 30.09 -37.08 18.26
CA PRO A 332 29.77 -35.82 17.59
C PRO A 332 28.69 -35.96 16.50
N THR A 333 28.71 -37.07 15.75
CA THR A 333 27.73 -37.34 14.70
C THR A 333 26.33 -37.58 15.28
N LEU A 334 26.21 -38.36 16.36
CA LEU A 334 24.94 -38.57 17.05
C LEU A 334 24.37 -37.27 17.62
N ILE A 335 25.22 -36.43 18.21
CA ILE A 335 24.83 -35.09 18.69
C ILE A 335 24.24 -34.28 17.54
N LEU A 336 24.95 -34.19 16.40
CA LEU A 336 24.49 -33.47 15.22
C LEU A 336 23.14 -34.01 14.70
N LEU A 337 23.00 -35.33 14.60
CA LEU A 337 21.76 -35.98 14.16
C LEU A 337 20.58 -35.61 15.07
N ILE A 338 20.76 -35.67 16.39
CA ILE A 338 19.72 -35.32 17.35
C ILE A 338 19.32 -33.85 17.18
N ILE A 339 20.28 -32.94 17.05
CA ILE A 339 20.00 -31.51 16.83
C ILE A 339 19.20 -31.30 15.55
N CYS A 340 19.59 -31.93 14.44
CA CYS A 340 18.89 -31.80 13.17
C CYS A 340 17.45 -32.33 13.25
N VAL A 341 17.25 -33.49 13.88
CA VAL A 341 15.92 -34.08 14.06
C VAL A 341 15.04 -33.21 14.96
N VAL A 342 15.55 -32.76 16.12
CA VAL A 342 14.79 -31.91 17.04
C VAL A 342 14.42 -30.59 16.37
N THR A 343 15.35 -29.96 15.65
CA THR A 343 15.09 -28.74 14.89
C THR A 343 13.97 -28.96 13.87
N MET A 344 14.06 -30.05 13.09
CA MET A 344 13.06 -30.40 12.08
C MET A 344 11.68 -30.64 12.70
N VAL A 345 11.59 -31.31 13.85
CA VAL A 345 10.33 -31.53 14.58
C VAL A 345 9.68 -30.19 14.95
N PHE A 346 10.43 -29.23 15.52
CA PHE A 346 9.87 -27.92 15.86
C PHE A 346 9.45 -27.12 14.63
N SER A 347 10.19 -27.21 13.53
CA SER A 347 9.82 -26.57 12.26
C SER A 347 8.53 -27.16 11.66
N ILE A 348 8.37 -28.49 11.68
CA ILE A 348 7.13 -29.16 11.23
C ILE A 348 5.95 -28.81 12.15
N LEU A 349 6.17 -28.76 13.47
CA LEU A 349 5.12 -28.34 14.40
C LEU A 349 4.68 -26.89 14.20
N ALA A 350 5.56 -26.02 13.70
CA ALA A 350 5.24 -24.63 13.40
C ALA A 350 4.35 -24.48 12.14
N THR A 351 4.47 -25.38 11.17
CA THR A 351 3.64 -25.37 9.93
C THR A 351 2.33 -26.13 10.09
N ARG A 352 2.18 -26.93 11.16
CA ARG A 352 0.98 -27.72 11.40
C ARG A 352 -0.25 -26.80 11.62
N PRO A 353 -1.33 -26.94 10.81
CA PRO A 353 -2.54 -26.16 11.00
C PRO A 353 -3.26 -26.53 12.30
N SER A 354 -3.87 -25.53 12.95
CA SER A 354 -4.69 -25.72 14.15
C SER A 354 -6.17 -25.68 13.75
N VAL A 355 -6.91 -26.78 13.95
CA VAL A 355 -8.32 -26.90 13.55
C VAL A 355 -9.20 -27.01 14.80
N PRO A 356 -10.17 -26.11 15.03
CA PRO A 356 -11.21 -26.23 16.07
C PRO A 356 -12.20 -27.38 15.82
N GLU A 357 -13.10 -27.66 16.77
CA GLU A 357 -14.03 -28.80 16.72
C GLU A 357 -15.14 -28.71 15.64
N GLY A 358 -15.43 -27.51 15.13
CA GLY A 358 -16.18 -27.31 13.88
C GLY A 358 -17.70 -27.29 13.96
N THR A 359 -18.30 -27.17 15.14
CA THR A 359 -19.76 -27.19 15.35
C THR A 359 -20.22 -26.11 16.34
N PHE A 360 -21.42 -25.54 16.15
CA PHE A 360 -22.08 -24.65 17.13
C PHE A 360 -23.56 -24.97 17.30
N THR A 361 -24.12 -24.50 18.41
CA THR A 361 -25.56 -24.54 18.68
C THR A 361 -26.24 -23.22 18.31
N ALA A 362 -27.56 -23.25 18.12
CA ALA A 362 -28.36 -22.05 17.92
C ALA A 362 -28.26 -21.05 19.09
N GLU A 363 -28.07 -21.54 20.32
CA GLU A 363 -27.78 -20.70 21.50
C GLU A 363 -26.45 -19.92 21.36
N ASP A 364 -25.40 -20.51 20.80
CA ASP A 364 -24.08 -19.85 20.68
C ASP A 364 -24.11 -18.66 19.71
N ILE A 365 -24.94 -18.77 18.66
CA ILE A 365 -25.22 -17.69 17.71
C ILE A 365 -26.06 -16.60 18.36
N GLN A 366 -27.04 -16.97 19.21
CA GLN A 366 -27.82 -15.98 19.98
C GLN A 366 -26.97 -15.22 21.00
N GLN A 367 -25.98 -15.87 21.61
CA GLN A 367 -25.07 -15.25 22.57
C GLN A 367 -23.92 -14.48 21.91
N LYS A 368 -23.89 -14.34 20.57
CA LYS A 368 -22.82 -13.67 19.81
C LYS A 368 -21.41 -14.21 20.13
N LYS A 369 -21.28 -15.47 20.56
CA LYS A 369 -20.00 -16.03 21.03
C LYS A 369 -19.13 -16.57 19.90
N VAL A 370 -19.73 -16.89 18.77
CA VAL A 370 -19.12 -17.61 17.65
C VAL A 370 -18.47 -16.68 16.62
N ASN A 371 -17.33 -17.09 16.04
CA ASN A 371 -16.77 -16.48 14.84
C ASN A 371 -17.21 -17.29 13.60
N LEU A 372 -18.25 -16.80 12.91
CA LEU A 372 -18.82 -17.42 11.72
C LEU A 372 -17.98 -17.20 10.44
N LEU A 373 -16.98 -16.32 10.47
CA LEU A 373 -16.12 -16.03 9.31
C LEU A 373 -14.94 -17.00 9.18
N PHE A 374 -14.62 -17.75 10.23
CA PHE A 374 -13.53 -18.72 10.21
C PHE A 374 -14.02 -20.10 9.75
N PHE A 375 -13.45 -20.64 8.68
CA PHE A 375 -13.86 -21.93 8.12
C PHE A 375 -13.84 -23.09 9.13
N GLY A 376 -12.85 -23.10 10.02
CA GLY A 376 -12.71 -24.17 11.03
C GLY A 376 -13.82 -24.17 12.08
N ASN A 377 -14.67 -23.14 12.07
CA ASN A 377 -15.83 -23.02 12.94
C ASN A 377 -17.11 -23.53 12.25
N PHE A 378 -17.28 -23.38 10.93
CA PHE A 378 -18.54 -23.74 10.25
C PHE A 378 -18.47 -24.95 9.30
N TYR A 379 -17.31 -25.58 9.09
CA TYR A 379 -17.14 -26.62 8.06
C TYR A 379 -17.99 -27.90 8.25
N ARG A 380 -18.63 -28.10 9.40
CA ARG A 380 -19.58 -29.21 9.66
C ARG A 380 -21.02 -28.75 9.86
N MET A 381 -21.33 -27.48 9.58
CA MET A 381 -22.69 -26.93 9.73
C MET A 381 -23.54 -27.17 8.48
N ASP A 382 -24.85 -27.29 8.69
CA ASP A 382 -25.83 -27.33 7.60
C ASP A 382 -26.04 -25.94 6.97
N LEU A 383 -26.21 -25.89 5.65
CA LEU A 383 -26.32 -24.64 4.90
C LEU A 383 -27.45 -23.72 5.41
N PRO A 384 -28.67 -24.22 5.70
CA PRO A 384 -29.74 -23.36 6.24
C PRO A 384 -29.37 -22.69 7.56
N GLU A 385 -28.65 -23.39 8.44
CA GLU A 385 -28.21 -22.86 9.73
C GLU A 385 -27.12 -21.80 9.56
N TYR A 386 -26.19 -22.04 8.63
CA TYR A 386 -25.14 -21.08 8.29
C TYR A 386 -25.72 -19.80 7.69
N VAL A 387 -26.68 -19.91 6.75
CA VAL A 387 -27.36 -18.75 6.14
C VAL A 387 -28.08 -17.94 7.21
N ALA A 388 -28.86 -18.58 8.09
CA ALA A 388 -29.55 -17.89 9.17
C ALA A 388 -28.59 -17.16 10.13
N GLY A 389 -27.45 -17.78 10.45
CA GLY A 389 -26.40 -17.15 11.25
C GLY A 389 -25.73 -15.94 10.56
N MET A 390 -25.46 -16.06 9.25
CA MET A 390 -24.85 -15.00 8.45
C MET A 390 -25.79 -13.81 8.25
N GLU A 391 -27.07 -14.04 7.96
CA GLU A 391 -28.08 -12.98 7.84
C GLU A 391 -28.18 -12.18 9.14
N LYS A 392 -28.30 -12.88 10.28
CA LYS A 392 -28.31 -12.24 11.60
C LYS A 392 -27.05 -11.42 11.89
N MET A 393 -25.88 -11.91 11.48
CA MET A 393 -24.61 -11.19 11.65
C MET A 393 -24.53 -9.96 10.73
N MET A 394 -25.04 -10.03 9.50
CA MET A 394 -25.05 -8.89 8.57
C MET A 394 -25.99 -7.77 9.02
N GLU A 395 -27.07 -8.11 9.72
CA GLU A 395 -28.02 -7.15 10.28
C GLU A 395 -27.54 -6.52 11.61
N ASP A 396 -26.76 -7.25 12.41
CA ASP A 396 -26.25 -6.79 13.71
C ASP A 396 -24.77 -6.36 13.64
N ARG A 397 -24.54 -5.04 13.60
CA ARG A 397 -23.20 -4.44 13.55
C ARG A 397 -22.28 -4.84 14.70
N GLU A 398 -22.80 -4.90 15.91
CA GLU A 398 -22.01 -5.27 17.09
C GLU A 398 -21.57 -6.72 16.98
N PHE A 399 -22.45 -7.58 16.44
CA PHE A 399 -22.11 -8.97 16.17
C PHE A 399 -21.09 -9.10 15.03
N LEU A 400 -21.25 -8.38 13.91
CA LEU A 400 -20.30 -8.37 12.80
C LEU A 400 -18.89 -7.94 13.23
N TYR A 401 -18.78 -6.77 13.87
CA TYR A 401 -17.48 -6.27 14.31
C TYR A 401 -16.90 -7.12 15.45
N GLY A 402 -17.72 -7.59 16.39
CA GLY A 402 -17.28 -8.51 17.43
C GLY A 402 -16.69 -9.80 16.85
N THR A 403 -17.29 -10.32 15.77
CA THR A 403 -16.77 -11.48 15.03
C THR A 403 -15.44 -11.19 14.34
N LEU A 404 -15.31 -10.04 13.66
CA LEU A 404 -14.05 -9.62 13.03
C LEU A 404 -12.91 -9.41 14.05
N ILE A 405 -13.21 -8.86 15.23
CA ILE A 405 -12.23 -8.71 16.32
C ILE A 405 -11.74 -10.07 16.80
N LYS A 406 -12.65 -11.03 17.01
CA LYS A 406 -12.30 -12.39 17.41
C LYS A 406 -11.46 -13.10 16.35
N ASP A 407 -11.74 -12.86 15.08
CA ASP A 407 -10.97 -13.42 13.97
C ASP A 407 -9.53 -12.93 13.98
N VAL A 408 -9.34 -11.61 14.04
CA VAL A 408 -8.02 -10.97 14.14
C VAL A 408 -7.26 -11.45 15.39
N TYR A 409 -7.93 -11.57 16.54
CA TYR A 409 -7.32 -12.09 17.76
C TYR A 409 -6.87 -13.54 17.60
N SER A 410 -7.73 -14.39 17.03
CA SER A 410 -7.44 -15.81 16.82
C SER A 410 -6.25 -16.02 15.87
N GLN A 411 -6.19 -15.25 14.78
CA GLN A 411 -5.04 -15.21 13.87
C GLN A 411 -3.75 -14.84 14.62
N GLY A 412 -3.81 -13.81 15.48
CA GLY A 412 -2.67 -13.38 16.31
C GLY A 412 -2.19 -14.46 17.29
N VAL A 413 -3.11 -15.19 17.94
CA VAL A 413 -2.76 -16.30 18.85
C VAL A 413 -2.05 -17.43 18.12
N VAL A 414 -2.56 -17.84 16.95
CA VAL A 414 -1.94 -18.87 16.10
C VAL A 414 -0.54 -18.42 15.66
N LEU A 415 -0.42 -17.16 15.23
CA LEU A 415 0.85 -16.58 14.83
C LEU A 415 1.88 -16.60 15.97
N GLY A 416 1.48 -16.17 17.17
CA GLY A 416 2.33 -16.21 18.36
C GLY A 416 2.86 -17.61 18.66
N ARG A 417 2.01 -18.64 18.53
CA ARG A 417 2.42 -20.05 18.66
C ARG A 417 3.46 -20.44 17.61
N LYS A 418 3.23 -20.11 16.32
CA LYS A 418 4.17 -20.41 15.23
C LYS A 418 5.55 -19.78 15.49
N TYR A 419 5.58 -18.49 15.83
CA TYR A 419 6.83 -17.77 16.09
C TYR A 419 7.56 -18.27 17.35
N ARG A 420 6.84 -18.74 18.37
CA ARG A 420 7.46 -19.37 19.55
C ARG A 420 8.15 -20.68 19.19
N LEU A 421 7.49 -21.55 18.41
CA LEU A 421 8.06 -22.83 17.95
C LEU A 421 9.26 -22.60 17.03
N LEU A 422 9.16 -21.66 16.09
CA LEU A 422 10.27 -21.25 15.23
C LEU A 422 11.46 -20.76 16.05
N ARG A 423 11.24 -19.89 17.04
CA ARG A 423 12.33 -19.41 17.90
C ARG A 423 13.05 -20.55 18.61
N ILE A 424 12.30 -21.55 19.09
CA ILE A 424 12.89 -22.75 19.69
C ILE A 424 13.72 -23.51 18.64
N ALA A 425 13.17 -23.75 17.43
CA ALA A 425 13.89 -24.43 16.35
C ALA A 425 15.20 -23.72 16.00
N TYR A 426 15.18 -22.41 15.79
CA TYR A 426 16.36 -21.60 15.49
C TYR A 426 17.40 -21.64 16.61
N ASN A 427 16.97 -21.54 17.87
CA ASN A 427 17.89 -21.61 19.01
C ASN A 427 18.53 -22.99 19.12
N VAL A 428 17.75 -24.07 19.00
CA VAL A 428 18.26 -25.45 19.03
C VAL A 428 19.26 -25.66 17.90
N PHE A 429 18.93 -25.20 16.69
CA PHE A 429 19.82 -25.33 15.54
C PHE A 429 21.12 -24.55 15.72
N MET A 430 21.03 -23.27 16.08
CA MET A 430 22.18 -22.37 16.18
C MET A 430 23.16 -22.84 17.26
N PHE A 431 22.67 -23.04 18.50
CA PHE A 431 23.53 -23.50 19.59
C PHE A 431 23.94 -24.96 19.42
N GLY A 432 23.07 -25.78 18.85
CA GLY A 432 23.36 -27.19 18.56
C GLY A 432 24.48 -27.34 17.54
N ILE A 433 24.46 -26.63 16.42
CA ILE A 433 25.55 -26.70 15.44
C ILE A 433 26.88 -26.27 16.05
N ILE A 434 26.91 -25.19 16.82
CA ILE A 434 28.13 -24.74 17.51
C ILE A 434 28.64 -25.84 18.44
N GLY A 435 27.77 -26.43 19.27
CA GLY A 435 28.14 -27.52 20.17
C GLY A 435 28.62 -28.77 19.44
N SER A 436 27.99 -29.11 18.31
CA SER A 436 28.39 -30.23 17.46
C SER A 436 29.77 -30.02 16.85
N VAL A 437 30.03 -28.84 16.28
CA VAL A 437 31.34 -28.49 15.72
C VAL A 437 32.43 -28.59 16.77
N LEU A 438 32.19 -28.07 17.98
CA LEU A 438 33.14 -28.21 19.10
C LEU A 438 33.37 -29.68 19.47
N ALA A 439 32.33 -30.51 19.49
CA ALA A 439 32.47 -31.94 19.74
C ALA A 439 33.34 -32.64 18.66
N PHE A 440 33.17 -32.27 17.39
CA PHE A 440 34.01 -32.77 16.29
C PHE A 440 35.48 -32.35 16.46
N VAL A 441 35.73 -31.09 16.83
CA VAL A 441 37.10 -30.59 17.08
C VAL A 441 37.75 -31.32 18.26
N ILE A 442 37.04 -31.50 19.37
CA ILE A 442 37.54 -32.20 20.54
C ILE A 442 37.84 -33.67 20.22
N ALA A 443 36.93 -34.35 19.51
CA ALA A 443 37.13 -35.74 19.11
C ALA A 443 38.35 -35.90 18.19
N ALA A 444 38.56 -34.96 17.26
CA ALA A 444 39.73 -34.97 16.38
C ALA A 444 41.04 -34.68 17.14
N ALA A 445 41.02 -33.71 18.06
CA ALA A 445 42.18 -33.36 18.87
C ALA A 445 42.60 -34.52 19.81
N TRP A 446 41.63 -35.26 20.35
CA TRP A 446 41.88 -36.43 21.20
C TRP A 446 42.59 -37.57 20.47
N VAL A 447 42.41 -37.71 19.17
CA VAL A 447 43.10 -38.73 18.35
C VAL A 447 44.49 -38.26 17.89
N ALA A 448 44.72 -36.95 17.82
CA ALA A 448 46.00 -36.37 17.44
C ALA A 448 47.02 -36.32 18.59
N LEU A 449 46.56 -36.46 19.83
CA LEU A 449 47.34 -36.64 21.06
C LEU A 449 47.56 -38.13 21.32
#